data_AF-A0A6C0BXC7-F1
#
_entry.id   AF-A0A6C0BXC7-F1
#
_cell.length_a   1.000
_cell.length_b   1.000
_cell.length_c   1.000
_cell.angle_alpha   90.00
_cell.angle_beta   90.00
_cell.angle_gamma   90.00
#
_symmetry.space_group_name_H-M   'P 1'
#
loop_
_entity.id
_entity.type
_entity.pdbx_description
1 polymer ?
#
loop_
_entity_poly.entity_id
_entity_poly.type
_entity_poly.pdbx_seq_one_letter_code
_entity_poly.pdbx_strand_id
1 'polypeptide(L)'
;MDVDSVFSSTKNKHFLWEFINKNNWFSDIPDNKMEEVTKLFETNISDVAENDNHGKTLMECNKHFLEKTRMNLQTFRVPNNKRVSFEDLSDKKISTIEEEHRNRQSAFNNSLKSRQDEFASLLKRPSPVKIEFEDTKSDPRIKDMDDKVQEMLLERKSQLNQIYETYKKPVNLEKEDITIRAKEAEVINITEIGQTKEDRAKEDHAKEDRAKEDPDKIDDLKQCIEKMNETIKGLITTQTDIMTILNKIKII
;
A
#
# COMPACT_ATOMS: atom_id res chain seq x y z
N MET A 1 15.01 -2.92 -11.76
CA MET A 1 13.63 -3.38 -11.97
C MET A 1 13.00 -2.34 -12.87
N ASP A 2 12.61 -2.72 -14.09
CA ASP A 2 12.10 -1.75 -15.05
C ASP A 2 10.76 -1.19 -14.59
N VAL A 3 10.68 0.14 -14.49
CA VAL A 3 9.48 0.86 -14.03
C VAL A 3 8.29 0.53 -14.93
N ASP A 4 8.52 0.31 -16.22
CA ASP A 4 7.51 -0.04 -17.23
C ASP A 4 6.81 -1.36 -16.91
N SER A 5 7.59 -2.36 -16.49
CA SER A 5 7.07 -3.66 -16.07
C SER A 5 6.23 -3.55 -14.81
N VAL A 6 6.61 -2.67 -13.87
CA VAL A 6 5.92 -2.51 -12.60
C VAL A 6 4.65 -1.67 -12.76
N PHE A 7 4.70 -0.63 -13.58
CA PHE A 7 3.57 0.24 -13.91
C PHE A 7 2.48 -0.52 -14.67
N SER A 8 2.87 -1.33 -15.66
CA SER A 8 1.94 -2.14 -16.46
C SER A 8 1.50 -3.43 -15.75
N SER A 9 1.95 -3.67 -14.51
CA SER A 9 1.58 -4.85 -13.75
C SER A 9 0.08 -4.89 -13.45
N THR A 10 -0.49 -6.11 -13.41
CA THR A 10 -1.91 -6.32 -13.10
C THR A 10 -2.32 -5.69 -11.76
N LYS A 11 -1.43 -5.70 -10.76
CA LYS A 11 -1.67 -5.10 -9.45
C LYS A 11 -1.83 -3.58 -9.54
N ASN A 12 -0.94 -2.90 -10.27
CA ASN A 12 -1.00 -1.45 -10.42
C ASN A 12 -2.18 -1.02 -11.29
N LYS A 13 -2.46 -1.73 -12.40
CA LYS A 13 -3.66 -1.51 -13.22
C LYS A 13 -4.94 -1.62 -12.40
N HIS A 14 -5.07 -2.68 -11.60
CA HIS A 14 -6.22 -2.89 -10.74
C HIS A 14 -6.37 -1.78 -9.69
N PHE A 15 -5.27 -1.37 -9.05
CA PHE A 15 -5.27 -0.24 -8.11
C PHE A 15 -5.75 1.07 -8.77
N LEU A 16 -5.23 1.39 -9.96
CA LEU A 16 -5.62 2.58 -10.71
C LEU A 16 -7.10 2.54 -11.10
N TRP A 17 -7.60 1.38 -11.53
CA TRP A 17 -9.01 1.18 -11.84
C TRP A 17 -9.90 1.39 -10.61
N GLU A 18 -9.56 0.76 -9.49
CA GLU A 18 -10.28 0.96 -8.23
C GLU A 18 -10.25 2.41 -7.77
N PHE A 19 -9.12 3.09 -7.91
CA PHE A 19 -8.98 4.48 -7.53
C PHE A 19 -9.91 5.38 -8.35
N ILE A 20 -9.97 5.19 -9.67
CA ILE A 20 -10.87 5.96 -10.55
C ILE A 20 -12.34 5.68 -10.19
N ASN A 21 -12.67 4.41 -9.93
CA ASN A 21 -14.03 4.00 -9.57
C ASN A 21 -14.47 4.57 -8.21
N LYS A 22 -13.62 4.49 -7.18
CA LYS A 22 -13.87 5.04 -5.82
C LYS A 22 -14.09 6.55 -5.84
N ASN A 23 -13.45 7.26 -6.76
CA ASN A 23 -13.62 8.70 -6.92
C ASN A 23 -14.81 9.09 -7.82
N ASN A 24 -15.64 8.13 -8.24
CA ASN A 24 -16.83 8.34 -9.09
C ASN A 24 -16.53 9.06 -10.42
N TRP A 25 -15.37 8.83 -11.03
CA TRP A 25 -15.03 9.52 -12.29
C TRP A 25 -15.94 9.11 -13.47
N PHE A 26 -16.59 7.96 -13.36
CA PHE A 26 -17.52 7.38 -14.34
C PHE A 26 -18.98 7.81 -14.14
N SER A 27 -19.31 8.62 -13.11
CA SER A 27 -20.72 8.94 -12.77
C SER A 27 -21.53 9.59 -13.90
N ASP A 28 -20.85 10.31 -14.79
CA ASP A 28 -21.46 11.10 -15.87
C ASP A 28 -21.29 10.43 -17.25
N ILE A 29 -20.88 9.16 -17.27
CA ILE A 29 -20.63 8.40 -18.50
C ILE A 29 -21.75 7.36 -18.64
N PRO A 30 -22.47 7.34 -19.77
CA PRO A 30 -23.52 6.35 -19.98
C PRO A 30 -22.91 4.94 -20.14
N ASP A 31 -23.60 3.92 -19.61
CA ASP A 31 -23.13 2.53 -19.57
C ASP A 31 -22.77 1.96 -20.96
N ASN A 32 -23.42 2.47 -22.01
CA ASN A 32 -23.13 2.09 -23.40
C ASN A 32 -21.74 2.49 -23.89
N LYS A 33 -21.03 3.39 -23.20
CA LYS A 33 -19.66 3.83 -23.52
C LYS A 33 -18.60 3.16 -22.63
N MET A 34 -19.00 2.27 -21.72
CA MET A 34 -18.07 1.67 -20.77
C MET A 34 -17.00 0.79 -21.44
N GLU A 35 -17.34 0.16 -22.57
CA GLU A 35 -16.37 -0.61 -23.37
C GLU A 35 -15.30 0.31 -23.98
N GLU A 36 -15.70 1.50 -24.47
CA GLU A 36 -14.78 2.50 -25.02
C GLU A 36 -13.88 3.08 -23.93
N VAL A 37 -14.42 3.31 -22.73
CA VAL A 37 -13.66 3.76 -21.55
C VAL A 37 -12.63 2.71 -21.12
N THR A 38 -12.97 1.42 -21.20
CA THR A 38 -12.04 0.34 -20.86
C THR A 38 -10.90 0.26 -21.86
N LYS A 39 -11.20 0.40 -23.16
CA LYS A 39 -10.18 0.48 -24.22
C LYS A 39 -9.28 1.70 -24.02
N LEU A 40 -9.86 2.86 -23.73
CA LEU A 40 -9.12 4.08 -23.42
C LEU A 40 -8.19 3.92 -22.21
N PHE A 41 -8.65 3.24 -21.17
CA PHE A 41 -7.83 2.96 -19.99
C PHE A 41 -6.59 2.15 -20.36
N GLU A 42 -6.75 1.06 -21.11
CA GLU A 42 -5.62 0.23 -21.55
C GLU A 42 -4.68 0.99 -22.50
N THR A 43 -5.23 1.77 -23.44
CA THR A 43 -4.43 2.64 -24.32
C THR A 43 -3.63 3.67 -23.52
N ASN A 44 -4.25 4.33 -22.53
CA ASN A 44 -3.55 5.29 -21.68
C ASN A 44 -2.43 4.63 -20.85
N ILE A 45 -2.62 3.38 -20.38
CA ILE A 45 -1.55 2.65 -19.69
C ILE A 45 -0.39 2.36 -20.66
N SER A 46 -0.67 1.81 -21.84
CA SER A 46 0.35 1.55 -22.85
C SER A 46 1.10 2.82 -23.26
N ASP A 47 0.38 3.92 -23.49
CA ASP A 47 0.99 5.19 -23.88
C ASP A 47 1.93 5.73 -22.81
N VAL A 48 1.54 5.67 -21.54
CA VAL A 48 2.38 6.15 -20.42
C VAL A 48 3.59 5.24 -20.24
N ALA A 49 3.39 3.92 -20.41
CA ALA A 49 4.46 2.94 -20.34
C ALA A 49 5.52 3.12 -21.44
N GLU A 50 5.10 3.43 -22.67
CA GLU A 50 6.00 3.49 -23.83
C GLU A 50 6.63 4.88 -24.04
N ASN A 51 5.89 5.97 -23.80
CA ASN A 51 6.33 7.31 -24.19
C ASN A 51 6.78 8.19 -23.00
N ASP A 52 6.31 7.90 -21.79
CA ASP A 52 6.43 8.82 -20.66
C ASP A 52 7.26 8.30 -19.49
N ASN A 53 7.74 7.06 -19.55
CA ASN A 53 8.42 6.43 -18.43
C ASN A 53 9.94 6.64 -18.35
N HIS A 54 10.55 7.34 -19.30
CA HIS A 54 12.01 7.53 -19.32
C HIS A 54 12.51 8.27 -18.05
N GLY A 55 13.01 7.51 -17.08
CA GLY A 55 13.59 8.01 -15.84
C GLY A 55 12.59 8.44 -14.74
N LYS A 56 11.28 8.24 -14.94
CA LYS A 56 10.26 8.58 -13.94
C LYS A 56 10.06 7.46 -12.92
N THR A 57 9.65 7.82 -11.71
CA THR A 57 9.25 6.87 -10.67
C THR A 57 7.83 6.34 -10.92
N LEU A 58 7.51 5.15 -10.40
CA LEU A 58 6.16 4.57 -10.50
C LEU A 58 5.05 5.55 -10.06
N MET A 59 5.31 6.35 -9.03
CA MET A 59 4.36 7.33 -8.52
C MET A 59 4.10 8.46 -9.53
N GLU A 60 5.14 8.93 -10.23
CA GLU A 60 5.01 9.95 -11.28
C GLU A 60 4.27 9.39 -12.49
N CYS A 61 4.53 8.14 -12.89
CA CYS A 61 3.80 7.43 -13.94
C CYS A 61 2.31 7.31 -13.59
N ASN A 62 1.99 6.90 -12.35
CA ASN A 62 0.62 6.81 -11.85
C ASN A 62 -0.08 8.17 -11.84
N LYS A 63 0.60 9.23 -11.40
CA LYS A 63 0.06 10.60 -11.40
C LYS A 63 -0.23 11.08 -12.83
N HIS A 64 0.72 10.87 -13.73
CA HIS A 64 0.59 11.28 -15.13
C HIS A 64 -0.55 10.54 -15.84
N PHE A 65 -0.66 9.23 -15.59
CA PHE A 65 -1.78 8.42 -16.06
C PHE A 65 -3.13 8.95 -15.59
N LEU A 66 -3.26 9.31 -14.31
CA LEU A 66 -4.51 9.84 -13.76
C LEU A 66 -4.87 11.19 -14.40
N GLU A 67 -3.90 12.06 -14.63
CA GLU A 67 -4.10 13.35 -15.30
C GLU A 67 -4.57 13.16 -16.75
N LYS A 68 -3.86 12.32 -17.52
CA LYS A 68 -4.21 12.00 -18.90
C LYS A 68 -5.58 11.34 -19.01
N THR A 69 -5.86 10.36 -18.15
CA THR A 69 -7.16 9.67 -18.12
C THR A 69 -8.29 10.62 -17.76
N ARG A 70 -8.08 11.54 -16.81
CA ARG A 70 -9.08 12.55 -16.46
C ARG A 70 -9.44 13.45 -17.63
N MET A 71 -8.45 13.91 -18.39
CA MET A 71 -8.68 14.73 -19.58
C MET A 71 -9.43 13.94 -20.65
N ASN A 72 -8.99 12.71 -20.92
CA ASN A 72 -9.58 11.87 -21.96
C ASN A 72 -11.03 11.47 -21.63
N LEU A 73 -11.35 11.23 -20.36
CA LEU A 73 -12.72 10.92 -19.91
C LEU A 73 -13.70 12.09 -20.13
N GLN A 74 -13.23 13.34 -20.25
CA GLN A 74 -14.12 14.47 -20.55
C GLN A 74 -14.79 14.35 -21.92
N THR A 75 -14.18 13.64 -22.87
CA THR A 75 -14.73 13.47 -24.22
C THR A 75 -15.94 12.54 -24.26
N PHE A 76 -16.03 11.59 -23.32
CA PHE A 76 -17.13 10.63 -23.23
C PHE A 76 -18.32 11.15 -22.44
N ARG A 77 -18.08 12.13 -21.55
CA ARG A 77 -19.13 12.83 -20.82
C ARG A 77 -20.06 13.46 -21.84
N VAL A 78 -21.35 13.18 -21.70
CA VAL A 78 -22.35 13.88 -22.48
C VAL A 78 -22.19 15.37 -22.15
N PRO A 79 -21.96 16.26 -23.12
CA PRO A 79 -22.03 17.68 -22.85
C PRO A 79 -23.43 17.90 -22.34
N ASN A 80 -23.56 18.18 -21.05
CA ASN A 80 -24.81 18.66 -20.51
C ASN A 80 -24.94 20.07 -21.09
N ASN A 81 -25.36 20.16 -22.35
CA ASN A 81 -25.72 21.38 -23.05
C ASN A 81 -27.07 21.88 -22.51
N LYS A 82 -27.31 21.64 -21.22
CA LYS A 82 -28.12 22.50 -20.38
C LYS A 82 -27.41 23.83 -20.37
N ARG A 83 -27.73 24.66 -21.36
CA ARG A 83 -28.02 26.07 -21.03
C ARG A 83 -28.90 25.98 -19.80
N VAL A 84 -28.32 26.30 -18.65
CA VAL A 84 -29.04 26.39 -17.39
C VAL A 84 -30.12 27.43 -17.67
N SER A 85 -31.34 27.00 -18.00
CA SER A 85 -32.47 27.89 -17.93
C SER A 85 -32.63 28.23 -16.46
N PHE A 86 -33.02 29.47 -16.19
CA PHE A 86 -33.15 30.00 -14.85
C PHE A 86 -34.12 29.15 -13.99
N GLU A 87 -34.98 28.36 -14.62
CA GLU A 87 -35.85 27.36 -13.99
C GLU A 87 -35.12 26.13 -13.41
N ASP A 88 -33.97 25.68 -13.95
CA ASP A 88 -33.26 24.48 -13.45
C ASP A 88 -32.41 24.78 -12.17
N LEU A 89 -32.37 26.05 -11.74
CA LEU A 89 -31.75 26.50 -10.48
C LEU A 89 -32.71 26.44 -9.29
N SER A 90 -34.03 26.25 -9.50
CA SER A 90 -34.99 26.14 -8.39
C SER A 90 -34.92 24.80 -7.67
N ASP A 91 -34.46 23.75 -8.35
CA ASP A 91 -34.45 22.37 -7.82
C ASP A 91 -33.08 21.94 -7.30
N LYS A 92 -32.04 22.75 -7.54
CA LYS A 92 -30.73 22.57 -6.91
C LYS A 92 -30.84 23.11 -5.49
N LYS A 93 -31.33 22.28 -4.56
CA LYS A 93 -31.33 22.54 -3.11
C LYS A 93 -29.94 23.06 -2.74
N ILE A 94 -29.86 24.37 -2.49
CA ILE A 94 -28.64 25.04 -2.05
C ILE A 94 -28.30 24.38 -0.73
N SER A 95 -27.30 23.48 -0.74
CA SER A 95 -26.83 22.81 0.47
C SER A 95 -26.43 23.91 1.43
N THR A 96 -27.22 24.05 2.50
CA THR A 96 -26.97 25.09 3.50
C THR A 96 -25.65 24.75 4.18
N ILE A 97 -24.88 25.75 4.62
CA ILE A 97 -23.58 25.54 5.30
C ILE A 97 -23.71 24.52 6.45
N GLU A 98 -24.85 24.50 7.13
CA GLU A 98 -25.21 23.53 8.17
C GLU A 98 -25.30 22.07 7.67
N GLU A 99 -25.82 21.85 6.45
CA GLU A 99 -25.92 20.52 5.83
C GLU A 99 -24.53 20.00 5.45
N GLU A 100 -23.63 20.86 4.99
CA GLU A 100 -22.22 20.50 4.78
C GLU A 100 -21.51 20.16 6.09
N HIS A 101 -21.70 20.94 7.15
CA HIS A 101 -21.12 20.65 8.45
C HIS A 101 -21.62 19.31 9.01
N ARG A 102 -22.93 19.03 8.89
CA ARG A 102 -23.52 17.75 9.30
C ARG A 102 -22.93 16.59 8.48
N ASN A 103 -22.75 16.76 7.17
CA ASN A 103 -22.14 15.74 6.32
C ASN A 103 -20.68 15.46 6.71
N ARG A 104 -19.88 16.51 6.99
CA ARG A 104 -18.50 16.34 7.47
C ARG A 104 -18.45 15.64 8.82
N GLN A 105 -19.33 16.01 9.74
CA GLN A 105 -19.41 15.37 11.05
C GLN A 105 -19.83 13.90 10.96
N SER A 106 -20.80 13.58 10.09
CA SER A 106 -21.20 12.19 9.84
C SER A 106 -20.07 11.37 9.22
N ALA A 107 -19.35 11.92 8.24
CA ALA A 107 -18.21 11.24 7.62
C ALA A 107 -17.08 10.99 8.63
N PHE A 108 -16.80 11.95 9.49
CA PHE A 108 -15.82 11.80 10.57
C PHE A 108 -16.21 10.70 11.55
N ASN A 109 -17.46 10.72 12.03
CA ASN A 109 -17.97 9.70 12.96
C ASN A 109 -17.92 8.29 12.35
N ASN A 110 -18.28 8.15 11.07
CA ASN A 110 -18.22 6.88 10.36
C ASN A 110 -16.78 6.36 10.23
N SER A 111 -15.85 7.25 9.88
CA SER A 111 -14.42 6.91 9.80
C SER A 111 -13.86 6.47 11.15
N LEU A 112 -14.19 7.21 12.21
CA LEU A 112 -13.75 6.90 13.58
C LEU A 112 -14.30 5.55 14.04
N LYS A 113 -15.59 5.28 13.80
CA LYS A 113 -16.21 4.00 14.12
C LYS A 113 -15.56 2.84 13.35
N SER A 114 -15.31 3.01 12.06
CA SER A 114 -14.63 1.99 11.25
C SER A 114 -13.23 1.67 11.78
N ARG A 115 -12.48 2.68 12.25
CA ARG A 115 -11.15 2.47 12.85
C ARG A 115 -11.21 1.77 14.21
N GLN A 116 -12.23 2.09 15.02
CA GLN A 116 -12.46 1.39 16.29
C GLN A 116 -12.81 -0.08 16.05
N ASP A 117 -13.67 -0.37 15.07
CA ASP A 117 -14.04 -1.74 14.72
C ASP A 117 -12.85 -2.53 14.16
N GLU A 118 -12.03 -1.90 13.30
CA GLU A 118 -10.78 -2.47 12.79
C GLU A 118 -9.83 -2.82 13.94
N PHE A 119 -9.60 -1.88 14.86
CA PHE A 119 -8.76 -2.09 16.04
C PHE A 119 -9.30 -3.22 16.95
N ALA A 120 -10.62 -3.25 17.19
CA ALA A 120 -11.25 -4.30 17.96
C ALA A 120 -11.11 -5.68 17.29
N SER A 121 -11.12 -5.74 15.96
CA SER A 121 -10.88 -6.99 15.22
C SER A 121 -9.45 -7.50 15.40
N LEU A 122 -8.47 -6.59 15.43
CA LEU A 122 -7.05 -6.95 15.62
C LEU A 122 -6.79 -7.48 17.04
N LEU A 123 -7.47 -6.93 18.04
CA LEU A 123 -7.41 -7.42 19.41
C LEU A 123 -8.10 -8.78 19.57
N LYS A 124 -9.19 -9.01 18.83
CA LYS A 124 -9.95 -10.27 18.85
C LYS A 124 -9.44 -11.27 17.82
N ARG A 125 -8.12 -11.48 17.72
CA ARG A 125 -7.58 -12.55 16.87
C ARG A 125 -8.19 -13.89 17.34
N PRO A 126 -8.88 -14.64 16.46
CA PRO A 126 -9.48 -15.91 16.87
C PRO A 126 -8.37 -16.82 17.41
N SER A 127 -8.65 -17.47 18.53
CA SER A 127 -7.74 -18.49 19.06
C SER A 127 -7.45 -19.49 17.95
N PRO A 128 -6.18 -19.88 17.72
CA PRO A 128 -5.86 -20.88 16.72
C PRO A 128 -6.70 -22.13 16.95
N VAL A 129 -7.16 -22.73 15.84
CA VAL A 129 -7.90 -23.99 15.86
C VAL A 129 -7.05 -25.00 16.64
N LYS A 130 -7.65 -25.59 17.67
CA LYS A 130 -6.98 -26.60 18.49
C LYS A 130 -6.56 -27.73 17.55
N ILE A 131 -5.26 -27.96 17.44
CA ILE A 131 -4.73 -29.06 16.62
C ILE A 131 -5.18 -30.35 17.28
N GLU A 132 -5.99 -31.11 16.57
CA GLU A 132 -6.36 -32.47 16.96
C GLU A 132 -5.20 -33.38 16.58
N PHE A 133 -4.40 -33.78 17.57
CA PHE A 133 -3.32 -34.77 17.43
C PHE A 133 -3.84 -36.22 17.45
N GLU A 134 -5.15 -36.40 17.29
CA GLU A 134 -5.78 -37.70 17.31
C GLU A 134 -5.69 -38.29 15.90
N ASP A 135 -4.96 -39.39 15.77
CA ASP A 135 -4.76 -40.12 14.53
C ASP A 135 -6.07 -40.80 14.11
N THR A 136 -6.98 -40.00 13.55
CA THR A 136 -8.35 -40.41 13.22
C THR A 136 -8.43 -41.18 11.90
N LYS A 137 -7.34 -41.21 11.14
CA LYS A 137 -7.21 -42.02 9.93
C LYS A 137 -6.38 -43.23 10.31
N SER A 138 -7.07 -44.36 10.52
CA SER A 138 -6.41 -45.66 10.57
C SER A 138 -5.67 -45.88 9.25
N ASP A 139 -4.40 -45.47 9.18
CA ASP A 139 -3.56 -45.72 8.03
C ASP A 139 -3.55 -47.24 7.78
N PRO A 140 -3.82 -47.67 6.53
CA PRO A 140 -3.89 -49.09 6.23
C PRO A 140 -2.54 -49.73 6.57
N ARG A 141 -2.58 -50.82 7.35
CA ARG A 141 -1.38 -51.62 7.65
C ARG A 141 -0.68 -51.95 6.32
N ILE A 142 0.59 -51.57 6.21
CA ILE A 142 1.44 -51.88 5.04
C ILE A 142 1.42 -53.40 4.86
N LYS A 143 0.85 -53.87 3.74
CA LYS A 143 0.67 -55.30 3.45
C LYS A 143 1.97 -55.99 3.02
N ASP A 144 2.86 -55.24 2.38
CA ASP A 144 4.04 -55.78 1.68
C ASP A 144 5.33 -55.29 2.34
N MET A 145 5.40 -55.45 3.66
CA MET A 145 6.57 -55.00 4.44
C MET A 145 7.81 -55.83 4.10
N ASP A 146 7.63 -57.14 3.92
CA ASP A 146 8.71 -58.06 3.60
C ASP A 146 9.31 -57.75 2.22
N ASP A 147 8.48 -57.45 1.23
CA ASP A 147 8.91 -57.08 -0.11
C ASP A 147 9.70 -55.76 -0.10
N LYS A 148 9.23 -54.75 0.63
CA LYS A 148 9.96 -53.47 0.80
C LYS A 148 11.28 -53.64 1.53
N VAL A 149 11.33 -54.53 2.53
CA VAL A 149 12.58 -54.84 3.24
C VAL A 149 13.56 -55.55 2.32
N GLN A 150 13.09 -56.49 1.49
CA GLN A 150 13.92 -57.16 0.51
C GLN A 150 14.44 -56.19 -0.57
N GLU A 151 13.59 -55.29 -1.06
CA GLU A 151 13.97 -54.24 -2.00
C GLU A 151 15.07 -53.34 -1.42
N MET A 152 14.89 -52.84 -0.20
CA MET A 152 15.91 -52.03 0.49
C MET A 152 17.22 -52.79 0.73
N LEU A 153 17.14 -54.10 1.05
CA LEU A 153 18.33 -54.94 1.22
C LEU A 153 19.08 -55.14 -0.10
N LEU A 154 18.37 -55.31 -1.21
CA LEU A 154 18.96 -55.43 -2.54
C LEU A 154 19.62 -54.12 -2.98
N GLU A 155 18.94 -52.99 -2.77
CA GLU A 155 19.49 -51.67 -3.06
C GLU A 155 20.79 -51.43 -2.27
N ARG A 156 20.78 -51.73 -0.97
CA ARG A 156 21.96 -51.57 -0.11
C ARG A 156 23.11 -52.49 -0.52
N LYS A 157 22.83 -53.73 -0.94
CA LYS A 157 23.84 -54.64 -1.49
C LYS A 157 24.43 -54.11 -2.80
N SER A 158 23.60 -53.55 -3.68
CA SER A 158 24.04 -52.94 -4.94
C SER A 158 24.99 -51.76 -4.69
N GLN A 159 24.59 -50.85 -3.78
CA GLN A 159 25.42 -49.71 -3.37
C GLN A 159 26.77 -50.17 -2.78
N LEU A 160 26.76 -51.19 -1.91
CA LEU A 160 27.99 -51.77 -1.36
C LEU A 160 28.91 -52.35 -2.43
N ASN A 161 28.36 -53.07 -3.41
CA ASN A 161 29.14 -53.63 -4.50
C ASN A 161 29.75 -52.55 -5.39
N GLN A 162 29.01 -51.47 -5.67
CA GLN A 162 29.51 -50.33 -6.44
C GLN A 162 30.70 -49.65 -5.74
N ILE A 163 30.61 -49.50 -4.43
CA ILE A 163 31.69 -48.99 -3.59
C ILE A 163 32.90 -49.94 -3.64
N TYR A 164 32.67 -51.25 -3.48
CA TYR A 164 33.74 -52.25 -3.45
C TYR A 164 34.51 -52.36 -4.79
N GLU A 165 33.82 -52.28 -5.93
CA GLU A 165 34.45 -52.25 -7.26
C GLU A 165 35.24 -50.95 -7.51
N THR A 166 34.84 -49.84 -6.88
CA THR A 166 35.58 -48.58 -6.94
C THR A 166 36.92 -48.68 -6.21
N TYR A 167 37.01 -49.46 -5.13
CA TYR A 167 38.25 -49.63 -4.35
C TYR A 167 39.18 -50.76 -4.83
N LYS A 168 38.76 -51.61 -5.77
CA LYS A 168 39.60 -52.69 -6.33
C LYS A 168 40.49 -52.27 -7.50
N LYS A 169 40.30 -51.08 -8.07
CA LYS A 169 41.21 -50.55 -9.09
C LYS A 169 42.42 -49.94 -8.38
N PRO A 170 43.66 -50.42 -8.61
CA PRO A 170 44.84 -49.72 -8.12
C PRO A 170 44.89 -48.34 -8.79
N VAL A 171 44.68 -47.29 -8.01
CA VAL A 171 44.90 -45.91 -8.44
C VAL A 171 46.41 -45.73 -8.61
N ASN A 172 46.84 -45.50 -9.85
CA ASN A 172 48.22 -45.10 -10.14
C ASN A 172 48.36 -43.63 -9.68
N LEU A 173 48.94 -43.43 -8.49
CA LEU A 173 49.21 -42.11 -7.93
C LEU A 173 50.49 -41.55 -8.58
N GLU A 174 50.35 -40.89 -9.73
CA GLU A 174 51.33 -39.88 -10.11
C GLU A 174 51.24 -38.73 -9.10
N LYS A 175 52.38 -38.43 -8.47
CA LYS A 175 52.51 -37.39 -7.46
C LYS A 175 52.41 -36.03 -8.14
N GLU A 176 51.23 -35.43 -8.16
CA GLU A 176 51.11 -33.99 -8.35
C GLU A 176 51.27 -33.29 -7.00
N ASP A 177 52.29 -32.42 -6.92
CA ASP A 177 52.55 -31.56 -5.78
C ASP A 177 51.40 -30.58 -5.57
N ILE A 178 50.54 -30.85 -4.58
CA ILE A 178 49.52 -29.91 -4.14
C ILE A 178 50.20 -28.88 -3.22
N THR A 179 50.54 -27.71 -3.77
CA THR A 179 50.92 -26.56 -2.96
C THR A 179 49.68 -26.03 -2.24
N ILE A 180 49.55 -26.34 -0.95
CA ILE A 180 48.52 -25.74 -0.09
C ILE A 180 48.96 -24.30 0.20
N ARG A 181 48.34 -23.31 -0.48
CA ARG A 181 48.34 -21.93 0.03
C ARG A 181 47.44 -21.90 1.26
N ALA A 182 48.06 -21.90 2.44
CA ALA A 182 47.38 -21.52 3.66
C ALA A 182 46.86 -20.08 3.50
N LYS A 183 45.56 -19.93 3.26
CA LYS A 183 44.88 -18.70 3.67
C LYS A 183 44.63 -18.87 5.16
N GLU A 184 45.33 -18.07 5.94
CA GLU A 184 45.12 -17.93 7.38
C GLU A 184 43.62 -17.72 7.63
N ALA A 185 42.99 -18.71 8.27
CA ALA A 185 41.66 -18.54 8.82
C ALA A 185 41.83 -17.75 10.11
N GLU A 186 41.28 -16.53 10.15
CA GLU A 186 41.06 -15.82 11.41
C GLU A 186 40.18 -16.71 12.30
N VAL A 187 40.78 -17.21 13.38
CA VAL A 187 40.08 -17.85 14.48
C VAL A 187 39.25 -16.78 15.18
N ILE A 188 37.96 -16.70 14.88
CA ILE A 188 37.02 -15.88 15.65
C ILE A 188 36.85 -16.56 17.01
N ASN A 189 37.46 -15.96 18.03
CA ASN A 189 37.37 -16.39 19.41
C ASN A 189 35.95 -16.06 19.94
N ILE A 190 35.12 -17.08 20.12
CA ILE A 190 33.73 -16.92 20.61
C ILE A 190 33.76 -16.79 22.13
N THR A 191 34.21 -15.65 22.65
CA THR A 191 34.19 -15.38 24.11
C THR A 191 33.87 -13.91 24.45
N GLU A 192 33.08 -13.21 23.63
CA GLU A 192 32.65 -11.82 23.91
C GLU A 192 31.17 -11.53 23.58
N ILE A 193 30.26 -12.50 23.78
CA ILE A 193 28.79 -12.25 23.65
C ILE A 193 28.13 -12.03 25.03
N GLY A 194 28.93 -11.90 26.10
CA GLY A 194 28.44 -11.82 27.47
C GLY A 194 28.31 -10.43 28.10
N GLN A 195 28.79 -9.35 27.47
CA GLN A 195 28.96 -8.06 28.19
C GLN A 195 28.25 -6.83 27.57
N THR A 196 27.49 -6.96 26.48
CA THR A 196 26.81 -5.80 25.85
C THR A 196 25.35 -5.57 26.30
N LYS A 197 24.90 -6.25 27.36
CA LYS A 197 23.52 -6.08 27.89
C LYS A 197 23.40 -5.23 29.16
N GLU A 198 24.50 -4.82 29.79
CA GLU A 198 24.43 -4.09 31.07
C GLU A 198 24.67 -2.57 30.93
N ASP A 199 25.27 -2.10 29.84
CA ASP A 199 25.47 -0.66 29.59
C ASP A 199 24.34 0.02 28.80
N ARG A 200 23.38 -0.74 28.24
CA ARG A 200 22.20 -0.16 27.57
C ARG A 200 21.01 0.11 28.50
N ALA A 201 21.09 -0.29 29.77
CA ALA A 201 20.01 -0.12 30.75
C ALA A 201 20.08 1.20 31.55
N LYS A 202 21.03 2.09 31.26
CA LYS A 202 21.14 3.41 31.94
C LYS A 202 20.93 4.63 31.03
N GLU A 203 20.68 4.43 29.74
CA GLU A 203 20.41 5.54 28.81
C GLU A 203 18.90 5.75 28.54
N ASP A 204 18.05 4.80 28.95
CA ASP A 204 16.60 4.83 28.68
C ASP A 204 15.74 5.46 29.80
N HIS A 205 16.33 5.97 30.88
CA HIS A 205 15.60 6.67 31.97
C HIS A 205 15.86 8.19 32.06
N ALA A 206 16.40 8.83 31.01
CA ALA A 206 16.66 10.27 31.02
C ALA A 206 16.00 11.06 29.86
N LYS A 207 14.95 10.53 29.23
CA LYS A 207 14.19 11.23 28.17
C LYS A 207 12.67 11.26 28.39
N GLU A 208 12.21 11.08 29.63
CA GLU A 208 10.79 11.20 29.99
C GLU A 208 10.44 12.54 30.66
N ASP A 209 11.29 13.57 30.55
CA ASP A 209 10.97 14.92 31.03
C ASP A 209 11.68 15.99 30.19
N ARG A 210 11.13 16.28 29.00
CA ARG A 210 11.26 17.57 28.28
C ARG A 210 10.51 17.52 26.93
N ALA A 211 9.19 17.38 26.99
CA ALA A 211 8.31 17.98 26.01
C ALA A 211 7.65 19.21 26.64
N LYS A 212 8.48 20.19 27.05
CA LYS A 212 7.99 21.56 27.18
C LYS A 212 7.99 22.11 25.77
N GLU A 213 6.81 22.21 25.18
CA GLU A 213 6.58 22.91 23.92
C GLU A 213 7.33 24.25 23.96
N ASP A 214 8.13 24.55 22.92
CA ASP A 214 8.80 25.85 22.77
C ASP A 214 7.74 26.96 22.88
N PRO A 215 7.78 27.85 23.89
CA PRO A 215 6.79 28.90 24.07
C PRO A 215 6.73 29.85 22.87
N ASP A 216 7.85 30.01 22.15
CA ASP A 216 7.95 30.87 20.97
C ASP A 216 7.13 30.35 19.78
N LYS A 217 7.06 29.02 19.59
CA LYS A 217 6.25 28.42 18.50
C LYS A 217 4.75 28.53 18.76
N ILE A 218 4.36 28.55 20.03
CA ILE A 218 2.96 28.76 20.44
C ILE A 218 2.55 30.21 20.19
N ASP A 219 3.46 31.17 20.41
CA ASP A 219 3.19 32.60 20.20
C ASP A 219 3.06 32.94 18.71
N ASP A 220 3.91 32.37 17.86
CA ASP A 220 3.81 32.49 16.40
C ASP A 220 2.48 31.94 15.87
N LEU A 221 2.02 30.80 16.42
CA LEU A 221 0.73 30.20 16.08
C LEU A 221 -0.45 31.09 16.52
N LYS A 222 -0.38 31.67 17.71
CA LYS A 222 -1.40 32.63 18.20
C LYS A 222 -1.47 33.87 17.31
N GLN A 223 -0.32 34.43 16.95
CA GLN A 223 -0.25 35.59 16.08
C GLN A 223 -0.79 35.29 14.66
N CYS A 224 -0.55 34.08 14.15
CA CYS A 224 -1.12 33.62 12.87
C CYS A 224 -2.65 33.50 12.95
N ILE A 225 -3.18 32.91 14.02
CA ILE A 225 -4.62 32.79 14.26
C ILE A 225 -5.29 34.17 14.34
N GLU A 226 -4.65 35.13 15.01
CA GLU A 226 -5.18 36.48 15.16
C GLU A 226 -5.22 37.24 13.82
N LYS A 227 -4.17 37.13 13.00
CA LYS A 227 -4.17 37.68 11.62
C LYS A 227 -5.26 37.07 10.75
N MET A 228 -5.51 35.76 10.85
CA MET A 228 -6.61 35.12 10.13
C MET A 228 -7.97 35.65 10.58
N ASN A 229 -8.18 35.82 11.88
CA ASN A 229 -9.44 36.34 12.43
C ASN A 229 -9.73 37.77 11.97
N GLU A 230 -8.72 38.64 11.93
CA GLU A 230 -8.90 40.00 11.40
C GLU A 230 -9.23 40.01 9.89
N THR A 231 -8.61 39.11 9.12
CA THR A 231 -8.93 38.95 7.69
C THR A 231 -10.37 38.49 7.48
N ILE A 232 -10.84 37.54 8.30
CA ILE A 232 -12.22 37.05 8.28
C ILE A 232 -13.21 38.17 8.62
N LYS A 233 -12.92 39.00 9.64
CA LYS A 233 -13.76 40.16 9.97
C LYS A 233 -13.86 41.13 8.79
N GLY A 234 -12.76 41.41 8.09
CA GLY A 234 -12.75 42.28 6.90
C GLY A 234 -13.56 41.71 5.73
N LEU A 235 -13.56 40.39 5.54
CA LEU A 235 -14.39 39.73 4.54
C LEU A 235 -15.88 39.82 4.88
N ILE A 236 -16.24 39.69 6.16
CA ILE A 236 -17.63 39.82 6.62
C ILE A 236 -18.15 41.24 6.43
N THR A 237 -17.35 42.26 6.74
CA THR A 237 -17.75 43.67 6.54
C THR A 237 -17.94 43.98 5.06
N THR A 238 -16.99 43.61 4.20
CA THR A 238 -17.12 43.81 2.75
C THR A 238 -18.34 43.08 2.16
N GLN A 239 -18.63 41.86 2.62
CA GLN A 239 -19.84 41.14 2.22
C GLN A 239 -21.12 41.87 2.67
N THR A 240 -21.13 42.44 3.87
CA THR A 240 -22.26 43.21 4.41
C THR A 240 -22.49 44.50 3.61
N ASP A 241 -21.42 45.19 3.23
CA ASP A 241 -21.47 46.39 2.39
C ASP A 241 -22.02 46.07 1.00
N ILE A 242 -21.55 44.99 0.38
CA ILE A 242 -22.06 44.51 -0.91
C ILE A 242 -23.56 44.18 -0.81
N MET A 243 -23.99 43.46 0.23
CA MET A 243 -25.41 43.16 0.45
C MET A 243 -26.25 44.42 0.63
N THR A 244 -25.72 45.43 1.32
CA THR A 244 -26.38 46.72 1.51
C THR A 244 -26.51 47.49 0.19
N ILE A 245 -25.48 47.48 -0.65
CA ILE A 245 -25.50 48.10 -1.98
C ILE A 245 -26.50 47.37 -2.90
N LEU A 246 -26.47 46.04 -2.94
CA LEU A 246 -27.41 45.24 -3.73
C LEU A 246 -28.86 45.48 -3.31
N ASN A 247 -29.13 45.60 -2.01
CA ASN A 247 -30.45 45.94 -1.51
C ASN A 247 -30.90 47.35 -1.90
N LYS A 248 -29.98 48.34 -1.93
CA LYS A 248 -30.29 49.70 -2.42
C LYS A 248 -30.59 49.72 -3.93
N ILE A 249 -29.89 48.91 -4.72
CA ILE A 249 -30.10 48.82 -6.18
C ILE A 249 -31.45 48.16 -6.51
N LYS A 250 -31.89 47.18 -5.71
CA LYS A 250 -33.19 46.50 -5.89
C LYS A 250 -34.43 47.38 -5.60
N ILE A 251 -34.26 48.58 -5.05
CA ILE A 251 -35.35 49.49 -4.64
C ILE A 251 -35.62 50.59 -5.70
N ILE A 252 -34.87 50.62 -6.81
CA ILE A 252 -35.12 51.49 -7.97
C ILE A 252 -35.72 50.67 -9.11
#